data_AF-A0A385PZ78-F1
#
_entry.id   AF-A0A385PZ78-F1
#
_cell.length_a   1.000
_cell.length_b   1.000
_cell.length_c   1.000
_cell.angle_alpha   90.00
_cell.angle_beta   90.00
_cell.angle_gamma   90.00
#
_symmetry.space_group_name_H-M   'P 1'
#
loop_
_entity.id
_entity.type
_entity.pdbx_description
1 polymer ?
#
loop_
_entity_poly.entity_id
_entity_poly.type
_entity_poly.pdbx_seq_one_letter_code
_entity_poly.pdbx_strand_id
1 'polypeptide(L)'
;MQVKDRLAELGLTQEQLTAVTALFSEFEAEHDKAMDELKLDHAINTELAASKVKNVNIVKKALELENVKLNDAGELEGLSEQLNALKESDPYLFGTDTNKSGVAGYNPGNGGMPTGFPQKDPIWGIGGGERIF
;
A
#
# COMPACT_ATOMS: atom_id res chain seq x y z
N MET A 1 22.84 29.96 -13.63
CA MET A 1 23.79 29.65 -14.73
C MET A 1 23.15 28.52 -15.51
N GLN A 2 22.69 28.77 -16.73
CA GLN A 2 22.02 27.73 -17.50
C GLN A 2 23.06 26.71 -17.99
N VAL A 3 22.66 25.46 -18.18
CA VAL A 3 23.55 24.39 -18.67
C VAL A 3 24.18 24.78 -20.01
N LYS A 4 23.42 25.52 -20.84
CA LYS A 4 23.89 26.12 -22.10
C LYS A 4 25.06 27.09 -21.92
N ASP A 5 25.02 27.94 -20.90
CA ASP A 5 26.10 28.90 -20.61
C ASP A 5 27.39 28.19 -20.20
N ARG A 6 27.27 27.14 -19.38
CA ARG A 6 28.41 26.33 -18.93
C ARG A 6 29.02 25.51 -20.07
N LEU A 7 28.20 25.08 -21.04
CA LEU A 7 28.66 24.35 -22.22
C LEU A 7 29.42 25.23 -23.21
N ALA A 8 29.00 26.49 -23.36
CA ALA A 8 29.67 27.46 -24.24
C ALA A 8 31.10 27.80 -23.79
N GLU A 9 31.37 27.78 -22.47
CA GLU A 9 32.71 28.07 -21.90
C GLU A 9 33.74 26.94 -22.11
N LEU A 10 33.30 25.74 -22.49
CA LEU A 10 34.19 24.57 -22.61
C LEU A 10 34.93 24.47 -23.96
N GLY A 11 34.73 25.43 -24.87
CA GLY A 11 35.38 25.43 -26.19
C GLY A 11 34.92 24.28 -27.11
N LEU A 12 33.71 23.77 -26.88
CA LEU A 12 33.10 22.69 -27.67
C LEU A 12 32.75 23.18 -29.09
N THR A 13 32.84 22.28 -30.06
CA THR A 13 32.43 22.56 -31.45
C THR A 13 30.91 22.72 -31.55
N GLN A 14 30.42 23.42 -32.58
CA GLN A 14 28.99 23.68 -32.78
C GLN A 14 28.14 22.39 -32.81
N GLU A 15 28.64 21.32 -33.45
CA GLU A 15 27.97 20.02 -33.47
C GLU A 15 27.89 19.37 -32.08
N GLN A 16 28.96 19.43 -31.29
CA GLN A 16 28.98 18.88 -29.95
C GLN A 16 28.02 19.62 -29.01
N LEU A 17 27.92 20.94 -29.12
CA LEU A 17 26.96 21.73 -28.36
C LEU A 17 25.52 21.34 -28.67
N THR A 18 25.19 21.12 -29.95
CA THR A 18 23.85 20.65 -30.34
C THR A 18 23.55 19.24 -29.83
N ALA A 19 24.51 18.32 -29.91
CA ALA A 19 24.32 16.95 -29.41
C ALA A 19 24.11 16.92 -27.90
N VAL A 20 24.92 17.68 -27.14
CA VAL A 20 24.80 17.72 -25.67
C VAL A 20 23.51 18.40 -25.23
N THR A 21 23.09 19.47 -25.90
CA THR A 21 21.81 20.13 -25.57
C THR A 21 20.59 19.28 -25.94
N ALA A 22 20.63 18.53 -27.04
CA ALA A 22 19.59 17.57 -27.38
C ALA A 22 19.45 16.47 -26.32
N LEU A 23 20.57 15.86 -25.90
CA LEU A 23 20.59 14.86 -24.83
C LEU A 23 20.05 15.42 -23.51
N PHE A 24 20.39 16.67 -23.18
CA PHE A 24 19.89 17.30 -21.95
C PHE A 24 18.37 17.52 -22.00
N SER A 25 17.85 17.96 -23.16
CA SER A 25 16.41 18.14 -23.34
C SER A 25 15.64 16.81 -23.32
N GLU A 26 16.21 15.74 -23.90
CA GLU A 26 15.64 14.40 -23.82
C GLU A 26 15.64 13.90 -22.38
N PHE A 27 16.76 14.05 -21.67
CA PHE A 27 16.89 13.68 -20.27
C PHE A 27 15.94 14.45 -19.35
N GLU A 28 15.78 15.76 -19.54
CA GLU A 28 14.80 16.57 -18.81
C GLU A 28 13.38 16.04 -19.05
N ALA A 29 13.01 15.78 -20.31
CA ALA A 29 11.68 15.28 -20.65
C ALA A 29 11.41 13.87 -20.09
N GLU A 30 12.40 12.98 -20.12
CA GLU A 30 12.29 11.64 -19.50
C GLU A 30 12.25 11.72 -17.97
N HIS A 31 13.05 12.60 -17.38
CA HIS A 31 13.08 12.81 -15.95
C HIS A 31 11.74 13.35 -15.44
N ASP A 32 11.18 14.36 -16.11
CA ASP A 32 9.89 14.95 -15.72
C ASP A 32 8.76 13.91 -15.82
N LYS A 33 8.73 13.12 -16.89
CA LYS A 33 7.80 11.98 -17.00
C LYS A 33 7.98 10.97 -15.88
N ALA A 34 9.21 10.55 -15.60
CA ALA A 34 9.49 9.59 -14.54
C ALA A 34 9.10 10.13 -13.15
N MET A 35 9.31 11.43 -12.90
CA MET A 35 8.89 12.07 -11.66
C MET A 35 7.37 12.14 -11.54
N ASP A 36 6.66 12.47 -12.62
CA ASP A 36 5.21 12.56 -12.61
C ASP A 36 4.56 11.18 -12.48
N GLU A 37 5.08 10.16 -13.18
CA GLU A 37 4.69 8.76 -12.99
C GLU A 37 4.91 8.32 -11.55
N LEU A 38 6.09 8.59 -10.97
CA LEU A 38 6.38 8.22 -9.58
C LEU A 38 5.43 8.88 -8.58
N LYS A 39 5.14 10.18 -8.75
CA LYS A 39 4.19 10.91 -7.90
C LYS A 39 2.78 10.33 -8.00
N LEU A 40 2.33 10.08 -9.23
CA LEU A 40 1.03 9.48 -9.50
C LEU A 40 0.92 8.10 -8.85
N ASP A 41 1.92 7.24 -9.05
CA ASP A 41 1.93 5.89 -8.51
C ASP A 41 1.98 5.88 -6.98
N HIS A 42 2.75 6.79 -6.38
CA HIS A 42 2.80 6.98 -4.93
C HIS A 42 1.44 7.42 -4.38
N ALA A 43 0.82 8.42 -4.99
CA ALA A 43 -0.51 8.88 -4.59
C ALA A 43 -1.54 7.74 -4.68
N ILE A 44 -1.54 6.98 -5.79
CA ILE A 44 -2.47 5.85 -5.98
C ILE A 44 -2.25 4.80 -4.88
N ASN A 45 -0.99 4.42 -4.63
CA ASN A 45 -0.65 3.48 -3.56
C ASN A 45 -1.15 3.96 -2.19
N THR A 46 -1.01 5.25 -1.91
CA THR A 46 -1.44 5.88 -0.65
C THR A 46 -2.96 5.81 -0.50
N GLU A 47 -3.69 6.16 -1.56
CA GLU A 47 -5.16 6.12 -1.55
C GLU A 47 -5.70 4.69 -1.43
N LEU A 48 -5.08 3.74 -2.13
CA LEU A 48 -5.43 2.33 -2.04
C LEU A 48 -5.20 1.78 -0.63
N ALA A 49 -4.08 2.14 -0.01
CA ALA A 49 -3.80 1.77 1.38
C ALA A 49 -4.83 2.38 2.34
N ALA A 50 -5.20 3.65 2.15
CA ALA A 50 -6.25 4.32 2.93
C ALA A 50 -7.63 3.66 2.76
N SER A 51 -7.92 3.16 1.55
CA SER A 51 -9.14 2.42 1.22
C SER A 51 -9.18 0.99 1.75
N LYS A 52 -8.18 0.54 2.52
CA LYS A 52 -8.11 -0.79 3.17
C LYS A 52 -8.33 -1.94 2.20
N VAL A 53 -7.79 -1.83 0.99
CA VAL A 53 -7.83 -2.92 0.01
C VAL A 53 -7.06 -4.13 0.53
N LYS A 54 -7.61 -5.33 0.32
CA LYS A 54 -6.96 -6.59 0.73
C LYS A 54 -5.74 -6.92 -0.12
N ASN A 55 -5.75 -6.50 -1.38
CA ASN A 55 -4.64 -6.70 -2.30
C ASN A 55 -4.52 -5.52 -3.26
N VAL A 56 -3.55 -4.65 -2.98
CA VAL A 56 -3.25 -3.44 -3.79
C VAL A 56 -2.98 -3.81 -5.25
N ASN A 57 -2.25 -4.91 -5.52
CA ASN A 57 -1.90 -5.30 -6.88
C ASN A 57 -3.11 -5.73 -7.71
N ILE A 58 -4.10 -6.40 -7.10
CA ILE A 58 -5.33 -6.79 -7.80
C ILE A 58 -6.18 -5.56 -8.05
N VAL A 59 -6.38 -4.73 -7.03
CA VAL A 59 -7.19 -3.51 -7.17
C VAL A 59 -6.57 -2.55 -8.19
N LYS A 60 -5.24 -2.34 -8.17
CA LYS A 60 -4.55 -1.55 -9.20
C LYS A 60 -4.84 -2.03 -10.62
N LYS A 61 -4.89 -3.34 -10.85
CA LYS A 61 -5.17 -3.93 -12.17
C LYS A 61 -6.64 -3.79 -12.58
N ALA A 62 -7.55 -3.64 -11.63
CA ALA A 62 -8.97 -3.42 -11.89
C ALA A 62 -9.30 -1.95 -12.16
N LEU A 63 -8.36 -1.03 -11.91
CA LEU A 63 -8.53 0.41 -12.08
C LEU A 63 -7.99 0.87 -13.44
N GLU A 64 -8.66 1.85 -14.03
CA GLU A 64 -8.22 2.50 -15.27
C GLU A 64 -7.28 3.66 -14.93
N LEU A 65 -6.03 3.33 -14.61
CA LEU A 65 -5.02 4.32 -14.18
C LEU A 65 -4.61 5.30 -15.30
N GLU A 66 -4.86 4.97 -16.57
CA GLU A 66 -4.60 5.85 -17.72
C GLU A 66 -5.41 7.16 -17.66
N ASN A 67 -6.57 7.12 -17.01
CA ASN A 67 -7.47 8.26 -16.84
C ASN A 67 -7.27 8.99 -15.51
N VAL A 68 -6.45 8.44 -14.61
CA VAL A 68 -6.20 9.01 -13.28
C VAL A 68 -5.09 10.04 -13.38
N LYS A 69 -5.35 11.24 -12.85
CA LYS A 69 -4.37 12.33 -12.84
C LYS A 69 -4.24 12.92 -11.46
N LEU A 70 -3.03 13.36 -11.13
CA LEU A 70 -2.77 14.15 -9.94
C LEU A 70 -3.05 15.62 -10.28
N ASN A 71 -3.97 16.26 -9.56
CA ASN A 71 -4.25 17.68 -9.74
C ASN A 71 -3.26 18.56 -8.94
N ASP A 72 -3.35 19.88 -9.12
CA ASP A 72 -2.49 20.85 -8.44
C ASP A 72 -2.65 20.84 -6.90
N ALA A 73 -3.76 20.29 -6.39
CA ALA A 73 -4.01 20.10 -4.96
C ALA A 73 -3.36 18.83 -4.41
N GLY A 74 -2.79 17.97 -5.25
CA GLY A 74 -2.22 16.68 -4.87
C GLY A 74 -3.26 15.57 -4.67
N GLU A 75 -4.47 15.76 -5.21
CA GLU A 75 -5.55 14.78 -5.16
C GLU A 75 -5.63 14.02 -6.49
N LEU A 76 -6.12 12.78 -6.42
CA LEU A 76 -6.28 11.91 -7.59
C LEU A 76 -7.68 12.05 -8.16
N GLU A 77 -7.78 12.72 -9.31
CA GLU A 77 -9.03 12.85 -10.03
C GLU A 77 -9.38 11.52 -10.72
N GLY A 78 -10.66 11.13 -10.65
CA GLY A 78 -11.18 9.90 -11.25
C GLY A 78 -10.94 8.61 -10.45
N LEU A 79 -9.95 8.56 -9.56
CA LEU A 79 -9.66 7.35 -8.78
C LEU A 79 -10.76 7.03 -7.75
N SER A 80 -11.26 8.05 -7.04
CA SER A 80 -12.26 7.84 -5.98
C SER A 80 -13.57 7.24 -6.51
N GLU A 81 -14.00 7.66 -7.70
CA GLU A 81 -15.20 7.13 -8.37
C GLU A 81 -15.03 5.66 -8.74
N GLN A 82 -13.88 5.31 -9.35
CA GLN A 82 -13.56 3.94 -9.70
C GLN A 82 -13.49 3.04 -8.45
N LEU A 83 -12.89 3.53 -7.36
CA LEU A 83 -12.83 2.77 -6.10
C LEU A 83 -14.20 2.54 -5.49
N ASN A 84 -15.12 3.50 -5.58
CA ASN A 84 -16.48 3.32 -5.09
C ASN A 84 -17.25 2.31 -5.95
N ALA A 85 -17.15 2.40 -7.28
CA ALA A 85 -17.75 1.41 -8.19
C ALA A 85 -17.19 0.00 -7.95
N LEU A 86 -15.89 -0.13 -7.67
CA LEU A 86 -15.25 -1.40 -7.35
C LEU A 86 -15.68 -1.94 -5.98
N LYS A 87 -15.92 -1.07 -4.99
CA LYS A 87 -16.47 -1.49 -3.69
C LYS A 87 -17.86 -2.10 -3.81
N GLU A 88 -18.68 -1.59 -4.73
CA GLU A 88 -20.03 -2.09 -4.98
C GLU A 88 -20.04 -3.40 -5.77
N SER A 89 -19.19 -3.50 -6.80
CA SER A 89 -19.11 -4.68 -7.67
C SER A 89 -18.32 -5.84 -7.06
N ASP A 90 -17.17 -5.55 -6.44
CA ASP A 90 -16.22 -6.51 -5.88
C ASP A 90 -15.91 -6.22 -4.39
N PRO A 91 -16.91 -6.22 -3.48
CA PRO A 91 -16.73 -5.86 -2.07
C PRO A 91 -15.72 -6.76 -1.34
N TYR A 92 -15.50 -7.98 -1.83
CA TYR A 92 -14.52 -8.91 -1.26
C TYR A 92 -13.07 -8.42 -1.40
N LEU A 93 -12.77 -7.51 -2.33
CA LEU A 93 -11.45 -6.89 -2.50
C LEU A 93 -11.13 -5.86 -1.41
N PHE A 94 -12.14 -5.42 -0.65
CA PHE A 94 -12.00 -4.42 0.40
C PHE A 94 -12.10 -5.07 1.78
N GLY A 95 -11.30 -4.57 2.72
CA GLY A 95 -11.39 -4.97 4.12
C GLY A 95 -12.70 -4.48 4.74
N THR A 96 -13.36 -5.33 5.51
CA THR A 96 -14.41 -4.90 6.44
C THR A 96 -13.73 -4.34 7.69
N ASP A 97 -14.26 -3.26 8.28
CA ASP A 97 -13.84 -2.68 9.57
C ASP A 97 -14.11 -3.60 10.77
N THR A 98 -14.05 -4.91 10.58
CA THR A 98 -13.99 -5.86 11.68
C THR A 98 -12.57 -5.82 12.22
N ASN A 99 -12.32 -4.89 13.14
CA ASN A 99 -11.25 -4.98 14.13
C ASN A 99 -11.39 -6.32 14.87
N LYS A 100 -10.94 -7.42 14.25
CA LYS A 100 -10.65 -8.67 14.93
C LYS A 100 -9.20 -8.62 15.38
N SER A 101 -8.93 -7.72 16.33
CA SER A 101 -7.88 -7.95 17.32
C SER A 101 -8.48 -7.73 18.70
N GLY A 102 -9.51 -8.55 19.00
CA GLY A 102 -9.81 -8.92 20.37
C GLY A 102 -8.79 -9.96 20.82
N VAL A 103 -7.51 -9.59 20.94
CA VAL A 103 -6.64 -10.27 21.90
C VAL A 103 -6.92 -9.60 23.23
N ALA A 104 -7.94 -10.09 23.91
CA ALA A 104 -8.14 -9.76 25.31
C ALA A 104 -6.89 -10.23 26.08
N GLY A 105 -6.08 -9.27 26.51
CA GLY A 105 -5.08 -9.43 27.55
C GLY A 105 -3.84 -10.25 27.19
N TYR A 106 -2.81 -9.58 26.67
CA TYR A 106 -1.44 -9.98 26.98
C TYR A 106 -0.71 -8.77 27.60
N ASN A 107 -0.83 -8.65 28.92
CA ASN A 107 -0.03 -7.72 29.71
C ASN A 107 1.18 -8.50 30.24
N PRO A 108 2.42 -8.27 29.75
CA PRO A 108 3.59 -9.07 30.13
C PRO A 108 4.07 -8.82 31.58
N GLY A 109 3.33 -8.06 32.39
CA GLY A 109 3.64 -7.76 33.79
C GLY A 109 2.91 -8.59 34.86
N ASN A 110 1.88 -9.37 34.53
CA ASN A 110 1.11 -10.15 35.50
C ASN A 110 0.91 -11.60 35.01
N GLY A 111 1.57 -12.56 35.65
CA GLY A 111 1.53 -14.00 35.32
C GLY A 111 0.20 -14.69 35.61
N GLY A 112 -0.89 -14.29 34.95
CA GLY A 112 -2.18 -14.98 34.99
C GLY A 112 -2.33 -15.97 33.84
N MET A 113 -2.48 -17.26 34.15
CA MET A 113 -2.77 -18.29 33.15
C MET A 113 -4.16 -18.09 32.52
N PRO A 114 -4.35 -18.26 31.19
CA PRO A 114 -5.65 -18.18 30.57
C PRO A 114 -6.51 -19.41 30.90
N THR A 115 -7.58 -19.20 31.67
CA THR A 115 -8.64 -20.19 31.88
C THR A 115 -9.55 -20.24 30.65
N GLY A 116 -9.38 -21.27 29.83
CA GLY A 116 -10.20 -21.48 28.63
C GLY A 116 -10.02 -22.86 28.01
N PHE A 117 -10.22 -23.93 28.78
CA PHE A 117 -10.45 -25.27 28.23
C PHE A 117 -11.90 -25.67 28.47
N PRO A 118 -12.65 -26.16 27.46
CA PRO A 118 -14.02 -26.62 27.67
C PRO A 118 -13.99 -27.89 28.52
N GLN A 119 -14.58 -27.84 29.71
CA GLN A 119 -14.73 -28.99 30.60
C GLN A 119 -15.71 -29.97 29.97
N LYS A 120 -15.20 -31.03 29.36
CA LYS A 120 -16.01 -32.20 28.96
C LYS A 120 -15.95 -33.18 30.13
N ASP A 121 -17.10 -33.47 30.72
CA ASP A 121 -17.22 -34.38 31.86
C ASP A 121 -16.55 -35.74 31.55
N PRO A 122 -15.70 -36.28 32.43
CA PRO A 122 -15.18 -37.62 32.26
C PRO A 122 -16.28 -38.64 32.62
N ILE A 123 -16.87 -39.26 31.61
CA ILE A 123 -17.57 -40.55 31.74
C ILE A 123 -16.51 -41.58 32.09
N TRP A 124 -16.44 -42.02 33.35
CA TRP A 124 -16.09 -43.39 33.77
C TRP A 124 -16.28 -43.52 35.29
N GLY A 125 -17.47 -43.97 35.70
CA GLY A 125 -17.67 -44.55 37.02
C GLY A 125 -17.44 -46.05 36.97
N ILE A 126 -16.37 -46.53 37.62
CA ILE A 126 -16.16 -47.89 38.16
C ILE A 126 -15.10 -47.67 39.25
N GLY A 127 -15.17 -48.11 40.50
CA GLY A 127 -16.03 -49.00 41.26
C GLY A 127 -15.33 -49.16 42.64
N GLY A 128 -16.07 -49.62 43.65
CA GLY A 128 -15.74 -49.56 45.08
C GLY A 128 -14.38 -50.08 45.55
N GLY A 129 -13.96 -49.58 46.72
CA GLY A 129 -12.85 -50.10 47.51
C GLY A 129 -12.57 -49.22 48.72
N GLU A 130 -12.87 -49.74 49.91
CA GLU A 130 -12.91 -49.10 51.22
C GLU A 130 -11.60 -48.39 51.65
N ARG A 131 -11.74 -47.28 52.38
CA ARG A 131 -10.67 -46.73 53.22
C ARG A 131 -10.80 -47.32 54.62
N ILE A 132 -9.90 -48.24 54.96
CA ILE A 132 -9.57 -48.54 56.36
C ILE A 132 -8.26 -47.83 56.69
N PHE A 133 -8.37 -46.91 57.67
CA PHE A 133 -7.35 -46.20 58.46
C PHE A 133 -6.02 -45.79 57.81
#